data_AF-A0A7Z1N755-F1
#
_entry.id   AF-A0A7Z1N755-F1
#
_cell.length_a   1.000
_cell.length_b   1.000
_cell.length_c   1.000
_cell.angle_alpha   90.00
_cell.angle_beta   90.00
_cell.angle_gamma   90.00
#
_symmetry.space_group_name_H-M   'P 1'
#
loop_
_entity.id
_entity.type
_entity.pdbx_description
1 polymer ?
#
loop_
_entity_poly.entity_id
_entity_poly.type
_entity_poly.pdbx_seq_one_letter_code
_entity_poly.pdbx_strand_id
1 'polypeptide(L)'
;VLVFAALLYVFYRMQKRHTKFSTRVFTALGVGIVFGGLLQLIFGVDDKVVTQSMEWIGIVGQGYVSFLQMLVMPLVFISIIGAFTKMKVSEKLGKISATVLTSLLGTTATAALIGICSAMLFGLQGAKFTQGAAETSRISELATRHETVENLSIPQQILSFIPKNVFADLAGSRAT
;
A
#
# COMPACT_ATOMS: atom_id res chain seq x y z
N VAL A 1 21.51 -10.38 10.79
CA VAL A 1 20.54 -10.77 11.86
C VAL A 1 20.84 -10.17 13.23
N LEU A 2 22.02 -10.35 13.84
CA LEU A 2 22.31 -9.81 15.19
C LEU A 2 22.14 -8.29 15.31
N VAL A 3 22.59 -7.54 14.31
CA VAL A 3 22.41 -6.07 14.25
C VAL A 3 20.93 -5.71 14.23
N PHE A 4 20.11 -6.44 13.46
CA PHE A 4 18.67 -6.23 13.40
C PHE A 4 18.00 -6.53 14.75
N ALA A 5 18.38 -7.62 15.44
CA ALA A 5 17.90 -7.92 16.79
C ALA A 5 18.28 -6.82 17.81
N ALA A 6 19.49 -6.26 17.70
CA ALA A 6 19.91 -5.13 18.53
C ALA A 6 19.05 -3.88 18.26
N LEU A 7 18.74 -3.58 17.00
CA LEU A 7 17.83 -2.48 16.64
C LEU A 7 16.42 -2.69 17.22
N LEU A 8 15.88 -3.91 17.14
CA LEU A 8 14.59 -4.24 17.75
C LEU A 8 14.62 -4.04 19.27
N TYR A 9 15.71 -4.42 19.94
CA TYR A 9 15.87 -4.19 21.36
C TYR A 9 15.91 -2.70 21.72
N VAL A 10 16.61 -1.89 20.91
CA VAL A 10 16.63 -0.42 21.06
C VAL A 10 15.21 0.15 20.95
N PHE A 11 14.44 -0.25 19.95
CA PHE A 11 13.05 0.20 19.78
C PHE A 11 12.12 -0.28 20.90
N TYR A 12 12.33 -1.50 21.39
CA TYR A 12 11.62 -2.02 22.56
C TYR A 12 11.93 -1.20 23.82
N ARG A 13 13.18 -0.80 24.02
CA ARG A 13 13.58 0.07 25.13
C ARG A 13 12.96 1.47 25.00
N MET A 14 12.88 2.03 23.78
CA MET A 14 12.18 3.29 23.53
C MET A 14 10.69 3.19 23.89
N GLN A 15 10.04 2.08 23.53
CA GLN A 15 8.66 1.82 23.94
C GLN A 15 8.50 1.78 25.46
N LYS A 16 9.39 1.10 26.19
CA LYS A 16 9.37 1.05 27.66
C LYS A 16 9.57 2.42 28.31
N ARG A 17 10.24 3.35 27.64
CA ARG A 17 10.42 4.73 28.12
C ARG A 17 9.27 5.67 27.74
N HIS A 18 8.14 5.13 27.26
CA HIS A 18 6.94 5.91 26.90
C HIS A 18 7.23 7.09 25.94
N THR A 19 8.20 6.93 25.04
CA THR A 19 8.44 7.93 23.98
C THR A 19 7.21 8.07 23.09
N LYS A 20 6.92 9.29 22.61
CA LYS A 20 5.78 9.55 21.72
C LYS A 20 5.80 8.62 20.50
N PHE A 21 4.63 8.11 20.13
CA PHE A 21 4.47 7.17 19.02
C PHE A 21 5.05 7.73 17.71
N SER A 22 4.73 8.98 17.38
CA SER A 22 5.22 9.64 16.17
C SER A 22 6.75 9.68 16.11
N THR A 23 7.41 10.09 17.19
CA THR A 23 8.88 10.10 17.26
C THR A 23 9.45 8.71 17.03
N ARG A 24 8.87 7.67 17.64
CA ARG A 24 9.31 6.29 17.46
C ARG A 24 9.18 5.84 16.00
N VAL A 25 8.07 6.15 15.34
CA VAL A 25 7.84 5.79 13.92
C VAL A 25 8.85 6.49 13.01
N PHE A 26 9.05 7.79 13.16
CA PHE A 26 10.03 8.52 12.34
C PHE A 26 11.46 8.05 12.59
N THR A 27 11.85 7.78 13.84
CA THR A 27 13.18 7.22 14.13
C THR A 27 13.35 5.81 13.54
N ALA A 28 12.31 4.97 13.61
CA ALA A 28 12.36 3.62 13.04
C ALA A 28 12.45 3.67 11.51
N LEU A 29 11.72 4.58 10.86
CA LEU A 29 11.79 4.81 9.42
C LEU A 29 13.21 5.25 9.00
N GLY A 30 13.76 6.27 9.66
CA GLY A 30 15.10 6.78 9.34
C GLY A 30 16.18 5.71 9.54
N VAL A 31 16.18 5.03 10.69
CA VAL A 31 17.12 3.94 10.97
C VAL A 31 16.92 2.77 10.01
N GLY A 32 15.68 2.44 9.63
CA GLY A 32 15.38 1.39 8.67
C GLY A 32 15.93 1.68 7.27
N ILE A 33 15.78 2.92 6.78
CA ILE A 33 16.34 3.36 5.49
C ILE A 33 17.86 3.27 5.51
N VAL A 34 18.51 3.81 6.56
CA VAL A 34 19.98 3.77 6.68
C VAL A 34 20.47 2.32 6.78
N PHE A 35 19.82 1.48 7.58
CA PHE A 35 20.19 0.08 7.74
C PHE A 35 20.03 -0.72 6.44
N GLY A 36 18.91 -0.55 5.73
CA GLY A 36 18.68 -1.19 4.43
C GLY A 36 19.70 -0.75 3.38
N GLY A 37 19.98 0.56 3.31
CA GLY A 37 20.99 1.11 2.40
C GLY A 37 22.41 0.57 2.70
N LEU A 38 22.80 0.51 3.98
CA LEU A 38 24.09 -0.07 4.37
C LEU A 38 24.20 -1.56 4.05
N LEU A 39 23.11 -2.33 4.24
CA LEU A 39 23.09 -3.74 3.85
C LEU A 39 23.33 -3.91 2.34
N GLN A 40 22.66 -3.10 1.52
CA GLN A 40 22.83 -3.15 0.06
C GLN A 40 24.22 -2.71 -0.39
N LEU A 41 24.80 -1.69 0.24
CA LEU A 41 26.13 -1.16 -0.13
C LEU A 41 27.29 -2.09 0.26
N ILE A 42 27.19 -2.77 1.40
CA ILE A 42 28.28 -3.61 1.92
C ILE A 42 28.28 -5.00 1.29
N PHE A 43 27.12 -5.63 1.17
CA PHE A 43 27.00 -7.03 0.75
C PHE A 43 26.54 -7.18 -0.72
N GLY A 44 25.91 -6.16 -1.30
CA GLY A 44 25.30 -6.29 -2.63
C GLY A 44 23.96 -7.04 -2.60
N VAL A 45 23.20 -7.00 -3.70
CA VAL A 45 21.81 -7.47 -3.76
C VAL A 45 21.69 -9.00 -3.72
N ASP A 46 22.67 -9.72 -4.30
CA ASP A 46 22.61 -11.18 -4.50
C ASP A 46 23.33 -11.99 -3.42
N ASP A 47 23.83 -11.35 -2.36
CA ASP A 47 24.54 -12.06 -1.30
C ASP A 47 23.56 -12.86 -0.41
N LYS A 48 23.94 -14.11 -0.10
CA LYS A 48 23.19 -15.00 0.81
C LYS A 48 22.91 -14.35 2.16
N VAL A 49 23.80 -13.49 2.65
CA VAL A 49 23.64 -12.75 3.91
C VAL A 49 22.45 -11.78 3.85
N VAL A 50 22.21 -11.16 2.70
CA VAL A 50 21.08 -10.24 2.48
C VAL A 50 19.79 -11.02 2.40
N THR A 51 19.74 -12.08 1.59
CA THR A 51 18.54 -12.94 1.45
C THR A 51 18.11 -13.54 2.79
N GLN A 52 19.05 -14.12 3.55
CA GLN A 52 18.75 -14.65 4.88
C GLN A 52 18.32 -13.55 5.85
N SER A 53 18.93 -12.37 5.80
CA SER A 53 18.51 -11.24 6.64
C SER A 53 17.10 -10.75 6.28
N MET A 54 16.71 -10.81 5.00
CA MET A 54 15.35 -10.44 4.55
C MET A 54 14.27 -11.37 5.13
N GLU A 55 14.54 -12.67 5.28
CA GLU A 55 13.58 -13.59 5.91
C GLU A 55 13.28 -13.18 7.37
N TRP A 56 14.32 -12.89 8.16
CA TRP A 56 14.18 -12.47 9.56
C TRP A 56 13.51 -11.10 9.70
N ILE A 57 13.86 -10.15 8.83
CA ILE A 57 13.22 -8.83 8.81
C ILE A 57 11.76 -8.94 8.36
N GLY A 58 11.49 -9.84 7.41
CA GLY A 58 10.18 -10.16 6.87
C GLY A 58 9.19 -10.57 7.95
N ILE A 59 9.60 -11.35 8.96
CA ILE A 59 8.74 -11.74 10.09
C ILE A 59 8.13 -10.50 10.78
N VAL A 60 8.93 -9.47 11.02
CA VAL A 60 8.46 -8.24 11.68
C VAL A 60 7.64 -7.38 10.72
N GLY A 61 8.15 -7.18 9.50
CA GLY A 61 7.52 -6.31 8.50
C GLY A 61 6.21 -6.88 7.97
N GLN A 62 6.26 -8.08 7.39
CA GLN A 62 5.08 -8.76 6.86
C GLN A 62 4.11 -9.11 7.97
N GLY A 63 4.59 -9.58 9.13
CA GLY A 63 3.74 -9.85 10.28
C GLY A 63 2.92 -8.64 10.71
N TYR A 64 3.55 -7.46 10.82
CA TYR A 64 2.83 -6.21 11.11
C TYR A 64 1.75 -5.89 10.07
N VAL A 65 2.08 -6.00 8.78
CA VAL A 65 1.12 -5.76 7.68
C VAL A 65 -0.04 -6.76 7.74
N SER A 66 0.21 -8.03 7.98
CA SER A 66 -0.83 -9.06 8.12
C SER A 66 -1.77 -8.77 9.30
N PHE A 67 -1.23 -8.33 10.44
CA PHE A 67 -2.07 -7.91 11.57
C PHE A 67 -2.93 -6.69 11.23
N LEU A 68 -2.38 -5.69 10.51
CA LEU A 68 -3.19 -4.56 10.05
C LEU A 68 -4.30 -5.02 9.10
N GLN A 69 -3.97 -5.85 8.11
CA GLN A 69 -4.95 -6.38 7.14
C GLN A 69 -6.09 -7.13 7.81
N MET A 70 -5.79 -7.94 8.85
CA MET A 70 -6.80 -8.65 9.65
C MET A 70 -7.80 -7.69 10.32
N LEU A 71 -7.34 -6.52 10.77
CA LEU A 71 -8.18 -5.53 11.45
C LEU A 71 -8.97 -4.64 10.48
N VAL A 72 -8.42 -4.35 9.29
CA VAL A 72 -9.03 -3.40 8.35
C VAL A 72 -10.41 -3.87 7.88
N MET A 73 -10.54 -5.12 7.42
CA MET A 73 -11.81 -5.59 6.80
C MET A 73 -13.01 -5.54 7.77
N PRO A 74 -12.94 -6.07 9.00
CA PRO A 74 -14.07 -5.99 9.94
C PRO A 74 -14.36 -4.55 10.37
N LEU A 75 -13.32 -3.74 10.61
CA LEU A 75 -13.47 -2.37 11.10
C LEU A 75 -14.19 -1.50 10.07
N VAL A 76 -13.82 -1.60 8.79
CA VAL A 76 -14.47 -0.86 7.71
C VAL A 76 -15.95 -1.22 7.62
N PHE A 77 -16.30 -2.51 7.67
CA PHE A 77 -17.69 -2.97 7.63
C PHE A 77 -18.53 -2.41 8.78
N ILE A 78 -18.05 -2.56 10.02
CA ILE A 78 -18.76 -2.08 11.22
C ILE A 78 -18.86 -0.55 11.21
N SER A 79 -17.80 0.15 10.80
CA SER A 79 -17.78 1.61 10.72
C SER A 79 -18.80 2.13 9.71
N ILE A 80 -18.91 1.49 8.55
CA ILE A 80 -19.88 1.86 7.51
C ILE A 80 -21.31 1.63 7.99
N ILE A 81 -21.63 0.46 8.54
CA ILE A 81 -22.98 0.17 9.08
C ILE A 81 -23.33 1.14 10.22
N GLY A 82 -22.38 1.39 11.13
CA GLY A 82 -22.57 2.34 12.23
C GLY A 82 -22.81 3.77 11.75
N ALA A 83 -22.16 4.20 10.67
CA ALA A 83 -22.39 5.51 10.06
C ALA A 83 -23.78 5.58 9.39
N PHE A 84 -24.16 4.56 8.63
CA PHE A 84 -25.45 4.51 7.95
C PHE A 84 -26.63 4.48 8.92
N THR A 85 -26.56 3.67 9.98
CA THR A 85 -27.64 3.55 10.98
C THR A 85 -27.88 4.83 11.79
N LYS A 86 -26.86 5.69 11.92
CA LYS A 86 -26.96 6.97 12.66
C LYS A 86 -27.42 8.15 11.79
N MET A 87 -27.47 7.97 10.48
CA MET A 87 -27.83 9.03 9.54
C MET A 87 -29.35 9.15 9.41
N LYS A 88 -29.92 10.24 9.93
CA LYS A 88 -31.34 10.56 9.79
C LYS A 88 -31.58 11.28 8.46
N VAL A 89 -32.41 10.67 7.60
CA VAL A 89 -32.97 11.22 6.34
C VAL A 89 -32.02 11.21 5.12
N SER A 90 -32.41 10.41 4.12
CA SER A 90 -31.78 10.15 2.81
C SER A 90 -31.40 11.39 1.99
N GLU A 91 -32.07 12.52 2.21
CA GLU A 91 -31.98 13.72 1.37
C GLU A 91 -30.58 14.38 1.37
N LYS A 92 -29.76 14.14 2.40
CA LYS A 92 -28.39 14.69 2.46
C LYS A 92 -27.32 13.73 1.93
N LEU A 93 -27.63 12.47 1.68
CA LEU A 93 -26.65 11.47 1.25
C LEU A 93 -26.10 11.78 -0.15
N GLY A 94 -26.99 12.11 -1.09
CA GLY A 94 -26.58 12.46 -2.46
C GLY A 94 -25.64 13.67 -2.50
N LYS A 95 -25.92 14.72 -1.70
CA LYS A 95 -25.08 15.93 -1.62
C LYS A 95 -23.73 15.66 -0.96
N ILE A 96 -23.70 14.87 0.11
CA ILE A 96 -22.46 14.47 0.78
C ILE A 96 -21.61 13.63 -0.18
N SER A 97 -22.19 12.60 -0.80
CA SER A 97 -21.50 11.74 -1.77
C SER A 97 -20.99 12.53 -2.96
N ALA A 98 -21.78 13.46 -3.52
CA ALA A 98 -21.34 14.31 -4.62
C ALA A 98 -20.17 15.21 -4.23
N THR A 99 -20.22 15.82 -3.04
CA THR A 99 -19.14 16.69 -2.53
C THR A 99 -17.85 15.88 -2.31
N VAL A 100 -17.96 14.71 -1.68
CA VAL A 100 -16.82 13.82 -1.41
C VAL A 100 -16.23 13.28 -2.71
N LEU A 101 -17.07 12.80 -3.64
CA LEU A 101 -16.63 12.27 -4.92
C LEU A 101 -15.95 13.34 -5.77
N THR A 102 -16.52 14.54 -5.84
CA THR A 102 -15.92 15.68 -6.56
C THR A 102 -14.58 16.06 -5.93
N SER A 103 -14.49 16.10 -4.60
CA SER A 103 -13.24 16.38 -3.90
C SER A 103 -12.18 15.30 -4.17
N LEU A 104 -12.52 14.02 -4.04
CA LEU A 104 -11.60 12.91 -4.25
C LEU A 104 -11.12 12.87 -5.71
N LEU A 105 -12.04 12.91 -6.68
CA LEU A 105 -11.71 12.93 -8.10
C LEU A 105 -10.91 14.17 -8.48
N GLY A 106 -11.24 15.34 -7.91
CA GLY A 106 -10.50 16.58 -8.13
C GLY A 106 -9.05 16.50 -7.63
N THR A 107 -8.86 15.98 -6.40
CA THR A 107 -7.50 15.77 -5.85
C THR A 107 -6.71 14.71 -6.62
N THR A 108 -7.36 13.63 -7.06
CA THR A 108 -6.74 12.57 -7.87
C THR A 108 -6.35 13.09 -9.25
N ALA A 109 -7.21 13.86 -9.91
CA ALA A 109 -6.91 14.50 -11.18
C ALA A 109 -5.72 15.45 -11.06
N THR A 110 -5.68 16.26 -10.00
CA THR A 110 -4.55 17.16 -9.72
C THR A 110 -3.25 16.38 -9.49
N ALA A 111 -3.29 15.31 -8.68
CA ALA A 111 -2.14 14.44 -8.43
C ALA A 111 -1.67 13.74 -9.72
N ALA A 112 -2.59 13.26 -10.56
CA ALA A 112 -2.29 12.63 -11.83
C ALA A 112 -1.63 13.62 -12.81
N LEU A 113 -2.14 14.85 -12.90
CA LEU A 113 -1.53 15.92 -13.71
C LEU A 113 -0.10 16.20 -13.25
N ILE A 114 0.13 16.39 -11.94
CA ILE A 114 1.48 16.59 -11.39
C ILE A 114 2.38 15.39 -11.71
N GLY A 115 1.89 14.17 -11.58
CA GLY A 115 2.64 12.95 -11.91
C GLY A 115 3.03 12.87 -13.38
N ILE A 116 2.08 13.13 -14.30
CA ILE A 116 2.32 13.15 -15.75
C ILE A 116 3.31 14.26 -16.12
N CYS A 117 3.11 15.48 -15.61
CA CYS A 117 4.02 16.60 -15.85
C CYS A 117 5.43 16.27 -15.34
N SER A 118 5.57 15.68 -14.16
CA SER A 118 6.87 15.28 -13.61
C SER A 118 7.54 14.23 -14.51
N ALA A 119 6.80 13.20 -14.94
CA ALA A 119 7.33 12.17 -15.83
C ALA A 119 7.79 12.75 -17.19
N MET A 120 7.06 13.72 -17.73
CA MET A 120 7.42 14.41 -18.98
C MET A 120 8.65 15.31 -18.80
N LEU A 121 8.69 16.13 -17.74
CA LEU A 121 9.79 17.07 -17.48
C LEU A 121 11.14 16.36 -17.29
N PHE A 122 11.13 15.20 -16.63
CA PHE A 122 12.34 14.40 -16.43
C PHE A 122 12.59 13.40 -17.58
N GLY A 123 11.76 13.37 -18.62
CA GLY A 123 11.94 12.51 -19.79
C GLY A 123 11.86 11.00 -19.48
N LEU A 124 11.05 10.59 -18.49
CA LEU A 124 10.94 9.18 -18.09
C LEU A 124 10.15 8.31 -19.09
N GLN A 125 9.57 8.90 -20.12
CA GLN A 125 8.86 8.18 -21.18
C GLN A 125 9.85 7.32 -21.97
N GLY A 126 9.85 6.01 -21.71
CA GLY A 126 10.74 5.04 -22.37
C GLY A 126 12.12 4.88 -21.72
N ALA A 127 12.32 5.40 -20.51
CA ALA A 127 13.57 5.18 -19.77
C ALA A 127 13.78 3.67 -19.51
N LYS A 128 14.90 3.14 -19.99
CA LYS A 128 15.33 1.77 -19.67
C LYS A 128 15.95 1.76 -18.28
N PHE A 129 15.13 1.50 -17.27
CA PHE A 129 15.63 1.15 -15.94
C PHE A 129 16.34 -0.21 -16.01
N THR A 130 17.34 -0.44 -15.16
CA THR A 130 18.08 -1.70 -15.09
C THR A 130 17.10 -2.87 -14.90
N GLN A 131 16.94 -3.69 -15.95
CA GLN A 131 16.02 -4.82 -15.98
C GLN A 131 16.72 -6.04 -15.36
N GLY A 132 16.52 -6.27 -14.07
CA GLY A 132 16.78 -7.58 -13.49
C GLY A 132 15.68 -8.58 -13.88
N ALA A 133 15.88 -9.86 -13.52
CA ALA A 133 14.89 -10.91 -13.76
C ALA A 133 13.55 -10.62 -13.03
N ALA A 134 13.63 -10.03 -11.83
CA ALA A 134 12.45 -9.65 -11.04
C ALA A 134 11.67 -8.51 -11.70
N GLU A 135 12.35 -7.46 -12.16
CA GLU A 135 11.74 -6.32 -12.83
C GLU A 135 11.06 -6.74 -14.15
N THR A 136 11.69 -7.64 -14.91
CA THR A 136 11.13 -8.19 -16.15
C THR A 136 9.85 -8.98 -15.89
N SER A 137 9.83 -9.83 -14.85
CA SER A 137 8.62 -10.57 -14.44
C SER A 137 7.50 -9.64 -13.96
N ARG A 138 7.84 -8.54 -13.28
CA ARG A 138 6.83 -7.56 -12.88
C ARG A 138 6.26 -6.83 -14.09
N ILE A 139 7.09 -6.43 -15.04
CA ILE A 139 6.64 -5.77 -16.27
C ILE A 139 5.69 -6.67 -17.07
N SER A 140 5.97 -7.97 -17.17
CA SER A 140 5.07 -8.91 -17.86
C SER A 140 3.74 -9.07 -17.13
N GLU A 141 3.74 -9.19 -15.80
CA GLU A 141 2.50 -9.20 -15.01
C GLU A 141 1.67 -7.92 -15.21
N LEU A 142 2.32 -6.75 -15.24
CA LEU A 142 1.64 -5.49 -15.52
C LEU A 142 1.05 -5.49 -16.93
N ALA A 143 1.77 -5.96 -17.95
CA ALA A 143 1.26 -6.06 -19.31
C ALA A 143 0.00 -6.93 -19.39
N THR A 144 -0.01 -8.10 -18.74
CA THR A 144 -1.20 -8.97 -18.68
C THR A 144 -2.38 -8.31 -17.94
N ARG A 145 -2.10 -7.58 -16.86
CA ARG A 145 -3.14 -6.82 -16.12
C ARG A 145 -3.71 -5.69 -16.99
N HIS A 146 -2.86 -5.00 -17.77
CA HIS A 146 -3.29 -3.94 -18.68
C HIS A 146 -4.27 -4.47 -19.74
N GLU A 147 -3.96 -5.60 -20.38
CA GLU A 147 -4.86 -6.25 -21.34
C GLU A 147 -6.22 -6.62 -20.70
N THR A 148 -6.21 -7.05 -19.44
CA THR A 148 -7.44 -7.41 -18.71
C THR A 148 -8.32 -6.18 -18.46
N VAL A 149 -7.73 -5.03 -18.14
CA VAL A 149 -8.45 -3.78 -17.86
C VAL A 149 -8.90 -3.07 -19.14
N GLU A 150 -8.12 -3.12 -20.21
CA GLU A 150 -8.47 -2.53 -21.51
C GLU A 150 -9.74 -3.15 -22.11
N ASN A 151 -9.98 -4.43 -21.84
CA ASN A 151 -11.17 -5.15 -22.30
C ASN A 151 -12.44 -4.87 -21.47
N LEU A 152 -12.35 -4.10 -20.37
CA LEU A 152 -13.52 -3.73 -19.57
C LEU A 152 -14.16 -2.45 -20.13
N SER A 153 -15.39 -2.58 -20.62
CA SER A 153 -16.20 -1.42 -20.95
C SER A 153 -16.64 -0.67 -19.67
N ILE A 154 -16.88 0.65 -19.77
CA ILE A 154 -17.37 1.47 -18.64
C ILE A 154 -18.63 0.87 -17.97
N PRO A 155 -19.64 0.35 -18.71
CA PRO A 155 -20.78 -0.32 -18.09
C PRO A 155 -20.39 -1.58 -17.30
N GLN A 156 -19.45 -2.38 -17.79
CA GLN A 156 -18.97 -3.57 -17.07
C GLN A 156 -18.21 -3.20 -15.81
N GLN A 157 -17.46 -2.09 -15.82
CA GLN A 157 -16.78 -1.56 -14.64
C GLN A 157 -17.77 -1.04 -13.59
N ILE A 158 -18.87 -0.42 -14.02
CA ILE A 158 -19.95 -0.03 -13.08
C ILE A 158 -20.59 -1.29 -12.46
N LEU A 159 -20.86 -2.31 -13.28
CA LEU A 159 -21.43 -3.57 -12.82
C LEU A 159 -20.49 -4.33 -11.87
N SER A 160 -19.17 -4.20 -12.02
CA SER A 160 -18.20 -4.86 -11.13
C SER A 160 -18.19 -4.27 -9.70
N PHE A 161 -18.72 -3.06 -9.50
CA PHE A 161 -18.92 -2.51 -8.15
C PHE A 161 -20.08 -3.14 -7.40
N ILE A 162 -21.07 -3.71 -8.10
CA ILE A 162 -22.24 -4.31 -7.47
C ILE A 162 -21.86 -5.69 -6.91
N PRO A 163 -21.88 -5.89 -5.58
CA PRO A 163 -21.49 -7.15 -4.99
C PRO A 163 -22.50 -8.26 -5.28
N LYS A 164 -22.00 -9.42 -5.71
CA LYS A 164 -22.82 -10.65 -5.88
C LYS A 164 -22.79 -11.54 -4.63
N ASN A 165 -21.72 -11.44 -3.83
CA ASN A 165 -21.53 -12.23 -2.61
C ASN A 165 -20.71 -11.43 -1.58
N VAL A 166 -21.37 -11.03 -0.48
CA VAL A 166 -20.76 -10.21 0.59
C VAL A 166 -19.58 -10.92 1.25
N PHE A 167 -19.63 -12.25 1.42
CA PHE A 167 -18.54 -13.00 2.05
C PHE A 167 -17.31 -13.08 1.14
N ALA A 168 -17.51 -13.26 -0.18
CA ALA A 168 -16.42 -13.27 -1.14
C ALA A 168 -15.71 -11.91 -1.20
N ASP A 169 -16.47 -10.82 -1.09
CA ASP A 169 -15.94 -9.46 -1.08
C ASP A 169 -15.22 -9.12 0.22
N LEU A 170 -15.76 -9.57 1.35
CA LEU A 170 -15.10 -9.43 2.64
C LEU A 170 -13.84 -10.30 2.77
N ALA A 171 -13.78 -11.43 2.06
CA ALA A 171 -12.60 -12.28 1.97
C ALA A 171 -11.56 -11.76 0.96
N GLY A 172 -11.87 -10.69 0.20
CA GLY A 172 -10.98 -10.14 -0.82
C GLY A 172 -10.73 -11.09 -2.00
N SER A 173 -11.60 -12.09 -2.20
CA SER A 173 -11.41 -13.13 -3.22
C SER A 173 -11.90 -12.71 -4.61
N ARG A 174 -12.46 -11.51 -4.76
CA ARG A 174 -12.92 -10.97 -6.04
C ARG A 174 -11.81 -10.10 -6.66
N ALA A 175 -11.44 -10.42 -7.89
CA ALA A 175 -10.65 -9.51 -8.72
C ALA A 175 -11.58 -8.41 -9.24
N THR A 176 -11.67 -7.29 -8.52
CA THR A 176 -12.27 -6.04 -8.99
C THR A 176 -11.22 -5.11 -9.56
#